data_AF-H0SIW5-F1
#
_entry.id   AF-H0SIW5-F1
#
_cell.length_a   1.000
_cell.length_b   1.000
_cell.length_c   1.000
_cell.angle_alpha   90.00
_cell.angle_beta   90.00
_cell.angle_gamma   90.00
#
_symmetry.space_group_name_H-M   'P 1'
#
loop_
_entity.id
_entity.type
_entity.pdbx_description
1 polymer ?
#
loop_
_entity_poly.entity_id
_entity_poly.type
_entity_poly.pdbx_seq_one_letter_code
_entity_poly.pdbx_strand_id
1 'polypeptide(L)'
;MGAAKGAAKSPAKLGKGVIAVAPPSFRRERALLKQGVWPVAGCDEAGRGPLAGPVVAAAVILDPDRIPKGLDDSKRLTAEQRELLFDKICKTAAFAVAIASPARIDRDNILRASLWALSRAVKALPEAPRHVFVDGRDRIDVDCNCEAVIGGDGLVMSIAAASIVAKVTRDRLMCALAQDCPGYGFEQHKGYAVPEHLAALDRLGPSVHHRSLFAPVVAARRKHQPWTEAPEPDLFAEVTVVTSTEISLEA
;
A
#
# COMPACT_ATOMS: atom_id res chain seq x y z
N MET A 1 28.00 -57.20 -19.27
CA MET A 1 26.75 -56.50 -18.90
C MET A 1 27.04 -55.60 -17.71
N GLY A 2 27.40 -54.34 -17.97
CA GLY A 2 27.72 -53.35 -16.95
C GLY A 2 26.46 -52.66 -16.43
N ALA A 3 26.28 -52.62 -15.12
CA ALA A 3 25.23 -51.86 -14.46
C ALA A 3 25.74 -50.45 -14.14
N ALA A 4 25.25 -49.44 -14.86
CA ALA A 4 25.51 -48.03 -14.57
C ALA A 4 24.59 -47.56 -13.44
N LYS A 5 25.19 -47.16 -12.31
CA LYS A 5 24.52 -46.47 -11.19
C LYS A 5 24.16 -45.05 -11.61
N GLY A 6 22.87 -44.70 -11.53
CA GLY A 6 22.39 -43.34 -11.72
C GLY A 6 22.88 -42.43 -10.60
N ALA A 7 23.63 -41.39 -10.96
CA ALA A 7 24.12 -40.37 -10.04
C ALA A 7 22.97 -39.43 -9.62
N ALA A 8 22.76 -39.30 -8.31
CA ALA A 8 21.89 -38.28 -7.74
C ALA A 8 22.48 -36.89 -7.99
N LYS A 9 21.72 -36.01 -8.66
CA LYS A 9 22.10 -34.60 -8.86
C LYS A 9 21.97 -33.84 -7.54
N SER A 10 23.09 -33.39 -7.00
CA SER A 10 23.15 -32.46 -5.87
C SER A 10 22.46 -31.13 -6.22
N PRO A 11 21.75 -30.49 -5.27
CA PRO A 11 21.09 -29.21 -5.52
C PRO A 11 22.14 -28.12 -5.73
N ALA A 12 21.90 -27.26 -6.73
CA ALA A 12 22.75 -26.15 -7.08
C ALA A 12 22.89 -25.16 -5.91
N LYS A 13 24.12 -24.80 -5.56
CA LYS A 13 24.42 -23.76 -4.56
C LYS A 13 24.01 -22.40 -5.13
N LEU A 14 23.03 -21.75 -4.51
CA LEU A 14 22.65 -20.36 -4.77
C LEU A 14 23.83 -19.43 -4.41
N GLY A 15 24.06 -18.43 -5.27
CA GLY A 15 25.19 -17.51 -5.21
C GLY A 15 25.25 -16.69 -3.92
N LYS A 16 26.49 -16.37 -3.48
CA LYS A 16 26.79 -15.50 -2.34
C LYS A 16 26.18 -14.12 -2.57
N GLY A 17 25.25 -13.68 -1.72
CA GLY A 17 24.81 -12.28 -1.67
C GLY A 17 23.34 -12.03 -1.36
N VAL A 18 22.45 -13.03 -1.46
CA VAL A 18 21.04 -12.87 -1.05
C VAL A 18 20.89 -13.34 0.39
N ILE A 19 20.85 -12.42 1.35
CA ILE A 19 20.35 -12.75 2.69
C ILE A 19 18.90 -13.17 2.48
N ALA A 20 18.61 -14.46 2.64
CA ALA A 20 17.24 -14.96 2.57
C ALA A 20 16.45 -14.29 3.71
N VAL A 21 15.64 -13.28 3.37
CA VAL A 21 14.78 -12.61 4.34
C VAL A 21 13.80 -13.64 4.87
N ALA A 22 13.87 -13.90 6.17
CA ALA A 22 12.99 -14.86 6.83
C ALA A 22 11.52 -14.48 6.62
N PRO A 23 10.60 -15.46 6.50
CA PRO A 23 9.18 -15.17 6.41
C PRO A 23 8.65 -14.58 7.73
N PRO A 24 7.51 -13.85 7.69
CA PRO A 24 6.87 -13.35 8.89
C PRO A 24 6.52 -14.48 9.85
N SER A 25 6.47 -14.19 11.16
CA SER A 25 6.19 -15.20 12.18
C SER A 25 5.14 -14.73 13.16
N PHE A 26 4.27 -15.65 13.62
CA PHE A 26 3.23 -15.38 14.62
C PHE A 26 3.77 -15.24 16.06
N ARG A 27 5.05 -14.87 16.25
CA ARG A 27 5.69 -14.86 17.57
C ARG A 27 5.20 -13.73 18.45
N ARG A 28 4.98 -12.55 17.85
CA ARG A 28 4.60 -11.33 18.60
C ARG A 28 3.15 -11.39 19.04
N GLU A 29 2.28 -11.85 18.16
CA GLU A 29 0.88 -12.15 18.44
C GLU A 29 0.76 -13.22 19.53
N ARG A 30 1.55 -14.31 19.44
CA ARG A 30 1.58 -15.34 20.48
C ARG A 30 2.08 -14.82 21.83
N ALA A 31 3.06 -13.92 21.85
CA ALA A 31 3.55 -13.33 23.09
C ALA A 31 2.46 -12.52 23.80
N LEU A 32 1.70 -11.72 23.06
CA LEU A 32 0.54 -10.98 23.57
C LEU A 32 -0.58 -11.91 24.05
N LEU A 33 -0.87 -12.97 23.29
CA LEU A 33 -1.87 -13.97 23.68
C LEU A 33 -1.52 -14.62 25.03
N LYS A 34 -0.23 -14.98 25.25
CA LYS A 34 0.24 -15.52 26.53
C LYS A 34 0.13 -14.54 27.70
N GLN A 35 0.10 -13.24 27.42
CA GLN A 35 -0.11 -12.18 28.41
C GLN A 35 -1.60 -11.87 28.65
N GLY A 36 -2.53 -12.62 28.03
CA GLY A 36 -3.97 -12.38 28.14
C GLY A 36 -4.46 -11.22 27.28
N VAL A 37 -3.65 -10.74 26.32
CA VAL A 37 -4.02 -9.70 25.37
C VAL A 37 -4.57 -10.37 24.11
N TRP A 38 -5.89 -10.40 24.01
CA TRP A 38 -6.65 -10.92 22.87
C TRP A 38 -7.95 -10.13 22.72
N PRO A 39 -8.41 -9.80 21.49
CA PRO A 39 -7.81 -10.12 20.18
C PRO A 39 -6.61 -9.27 19.79
N VAL A 40 -5.76 -9.81 18.90
CA VAL A 40 -4.62 -9.11 18.30
C VAL A 40 -4.83 -8.98 16.79
N ALA A 41 -4.84 -7.75 16.29
CA ALA A 41 -4.98 -7.47 14.86
C ALA A 41 -3.65 -7.03 14.23
N GLY A 42 -3.49 -7.31 12.94
CA GLY A 42 -2.51 -6.68 12.07
C GLY A 42 -3.20 -5.80 11.04
N CYS A 43 -2.55 -4.71 10.63
CA CYS A 43 -3.12 -3.72 9.73
C CYS A 43 -2.07 -3.26 8.71
N ASP A 44 -2.49 -3.13 7.45
CA ASP A 44 -1.66 -2.67 6.33
C ASP A 44 -2.53 -2.03 5.23
N GLU A 45 -1.91 -1.27 4.33
CA GLU A 45 -2.53 -0.59 3.20
C GLU A 45 -1.89 -0.88 1.84
N ALA A 46 -2.73 -0.90 0.81
CA ALA A 46 -2.31 -0.93 -0.59
C ALA A 46 -2.71 0.36 -1.30
N GLY A 47 -1.84 0.83 -2.20
CA GLY A 47 -2.18 1.89 -3.14
C GLY A 47 -1.78 3.30 -2.75
N ARG A 48 -0.70 3.50 -1.99
CA ARG A 48 -0.25 4.87 -1.68
C ARG A 48 0.37 5.62 -2.87
N GLY A 49 1.19 4.95 -3.69
CA GLY A 49 1.90 5.56 -4.83
C GLY A 49 1.13 5.81 -6.14
N PRO A 50 0.05 5.08 -6.49
CA PRO A 50 -0.70 5.25 -7.74
C PRO A 50 -1.22 6.67 -8.01
N LEU A 51 -1.33 7.03 -9.28
CA LEU A 51 -1.96 8.28 -9.74
C LEU A 51 -3.50 8.22 -9.72
N ALA A 52 -4.05 7.00 -9.76
CA ALA A 52 -5.49 6.76 -9.83
C ALA A 52 -5.93 5.67 -8.84
N GLY A 53 -7.20 5.76 -8.46
CA GLY A 53 -7.86 4.83 -7.56
C GLY A 53 -7.57 5.06 -6.09
N PRO A 54 -8.22 4.29 -5.21
CA PRO A 54 -8.20 4.51 -3.78
C PRO A 54 -6.92 3.99 -3.11
N VAL A 55 -6.75 4.39 -1.85
CA VAL A 55 -5.99 3.61 -0.87
C VAL A 55 -6.96 2.62 -0.22
N VAL A 56 -6.56 1.35 -0.14
CA VAL A 56 -7.33 0.29 0.51
C VAL A 56 -6.53 -0.19 1.71
N ALA A 57 -7.12 -0.12 2.89
CA ALA A 57 -6.54 -0.64 4.12
C ALA A 57 -7.31 -1.87 4.58
N ALA A 58 -6.62 -2.83 5.19
CA ALA A 58 -7.24 -3.99 5.80
C ALA A 58 -6.74 -4.15 7.23
N ALA A 59 -7.60 -4.70 8.08
CA ALA A 59 -7.24 -5.17 9.41
C ALA A 59 -7.63 -6.65 9.52
N VAL A 60 -6.76 -7.47 10.11
CA VAL A 60 -6.94 -8.92 10.20
C VAL A 60 -6.59 -9.43 11.60
N ILE A 61 -7.51 -10.19 12.20
CA ILE A 61 -7.30 -11.01 13.41
C ILE A 61 -7.20 -12.47 12.96
N LEU A 62 -6.01 -13.04 13.03
CA LEU A 62 -5.76 -14.44 12.66
C LEU A 62 -6.19 -15.37 13.79
N ASP A 63 -6.94 -16.43 13.48
CA ASP A 63 -7.18 -17.53 14.41
C ASP A 63 -5.87 -18.30 14.70
N PRO A 64 -5.39 -18.36 15.96
CA PRO A 64 -4.13 -19.02 16.32
C PRO A 64 -4.06 -20.51 15.95
N ASP A 65 -5.22 -21.18 15.85
CA ASP A 65 -5.33 -22.61 15.57
C ASP A 65 -5.52 -22.90 14.08
N ARG A 66 -5.84 -21.88 13.27
CA ARG A 66 -6.18 -22.02 11.84
C ARG A 66 -5.41 -21.06 10.92
N ILE A 67 -4.20 -20.67 11.32
CA ILE A 67 -3.34 -19.77 10.54
C ILE A 67 -3.03 -20.37 9.14
N PRO A 68 -3.34 -19.67 8.04
CA PRO A 68 -2.99 -20.11 6.69
C PRO A 68 -1.47 -20.30 6.52
N LYS A 69 -1.06 -21.46 6.00
CA LYS A 69 0.34 -21.70 5.64
C LYS A 69 0.75 -20.88 4.41
N GLY A 70 1.96 -20.33 4.44
CA GLY A 70 2.55 -19.60 3.31
C GLY A 70 2.25 -18.11 3.28
N LEU A 71 1.77 -17.52 4.38
CA LEU A 71 1.71 -16.06 4.53
C LEU A 71 3.13 -15.48 4.44
N ASP A 72 3.28 -14.46 3.60
CA ASP A 72 4.50 -13.66 3.41
C ASP A 72 4.08 -12.26 2.94
N ASP A 73 5.03 -11.35 2.79
CA ASP A 73 4.80 -10.03 2.17
C ASP A 73 4.10 -10.23 0.82
N SER A 74 2.97 -9.54 0.63
CA SER A 74 2.19 -9.57 -0.60
C SER A 74 3.02 -9.32 -1.86
N LYS A 75 4.10 -8.54 -1.78
CA LYS A 75 5.01 -8.22 -2.89
C LYS A 75 5.91 -9.40 -3.28
N ARG A 76 6.15 -10.34 -2.36
CA ARG A 76 6.95 -11.56 -2.58
C ARG A 76 6.12 -12.72 -3.14
N LEU A 77 4.80 -12.57 -3.17
CA LEU A 77 3.85 -13.57 -3.65
C LEU A 77 3.40 -13.26 -5.08
N THR A 78 3.15 -14.31 -5.87
CA THR A 78 2.50 -14.16 -7.18
C THR A 78 1.02 -13.75 -7.01
N ALA A 79 0.40 -13.26 -8.08
CA ALA A 79 -1.02 -12.90 -8.04
C ALA A 79 -1.90 -14.11 -7.65
N GLU A 80 -1.61 -15.27 -8.22
CA GLU A 80 -2.35 -16.52 -7.96
C GLU A 80 -2.17 -16.98 -6.51
N GLN A 81 -0.95 -16.87 -5.97
CA GLN A 81 -0.68 -17.19 -4.56
C GLN A 81 -1.44 -16.24 -3.62
N ARG A 82 -1.48 -14.94 -3.93
CA ARG A 82 -2.24 -13.96 -3.14
C ARG A 82 -3.74 -14.26 -3.16
N GLU A 83 -4.31 -14.60 -4.31
CA GLU A 83 -5.72 -14.97 -4.43
C GLU A 83 -6.06 -16.22 -3.59
N LEU A 84 -5.22 -17.26 -3.67
CA LEU A 84 -5.40 -18.47 -2.85
C LEU A 84 -5.28 -18.20 -1.34
N LEU A 85 -4.36 -17.31 -0.94
CA LEU A 85 -4.20 -16.93 0.47
C LEU A 85 -5.33 -16.04 0.94
N PHE A 86 -5.82 -15.12 0.10
CA PHE A 86 -7.00 -14.29 0.37
C PHE A 86 -8.20 -15.17 0.74
N ASP A 87 -8.51 -16.18 -0.08
CA ASP A 87 -9.61 -17.10 0.17
C ASP A 87 -9.45 -17.90 1.47
N LYS A 88 -8.21 -18.26 1.83
CA LYS A 88 -7.92 -18.94 3.10
C LYS A 88 -8.10 -18.00 4.29
N ILE A 89 -7.61 -16.76 4.20
CA ILE A 89 -7.77 -15.73 5.24
C ILE A 89 -9.27 -15.50 5.48
N CYS A 90 -10.07 -15.31 4.42
CA CYS A 90 -11.51 -15.09 4.56
C CYS A 90 -12.25 -16.24 5.25
N LYS A 91 -11.76 -17.48 5.15
CA LYS A 91 -12.36 -18.66 5.78
C LYS A 91 -11.93 -18.89 7.23
N THR A 92 -10.81 -18.29 7.65
CA THR A 92 -10.13 -18.66 8.91
C THR A 92 -9.89 -17.49 9.86
N ALA A 93 -9.99 -16.26 9.39
CA ALA A 93 -9.67 -15.05 10.15
C ALA A 93 -10.85 -14.07 10.16
N ALA A 94 -10.96 -13.27 11.21
CA ALA A 94 -11.80 -12.08 11.17
C ALA A 94 -11.04 -10.95 10.49
N PHE A 95 -11.69 -10.24 9.58
CA PHE A 95 -11.05 -9.12 8.88
C PHE A 95 -12.06 -8.05 8.52
N ALA A 96 -11.54 -6.85 8.24
CA ALA A 96 -12.30 -5.74 7.72
C ALA A 96 -11.45 -4.93 6.74
N VAL A 97 -12.13 -4.23 5.83
CA VAL A 97 -11.51 -3.40 4.80
C VAL A 97 -12.10 -2.00 4.85
N ALA A 98 -11.26 -0.99 4.69
CA ALA A 98 -11.66 0.39 4.52
C ALA A 98 -10.98 1.02 3.30
N ILE A 99 -11.69 1.93 2.64
CA ILE A 99 -11.28 2.50 1.36
C ILE A 99 -11.26 4.02 1.49
N ALA A 100 -10.11 4.64 1.25
CA ALA A 100 -9.98 6.09 1.08
C ALA A 100 -10.03 6.43 -0.41
N SER A 101 -11.10 7.11 -0.82
CA SER A 101 -11.33 7.53 -2.20
C SER A 101 -10.31 8.59 -2.68
N PRO A 102 -10.13 8.78 -4.00
CA PRO A 102 -9.34 9.89 -4.54
C PRO A 102 -9.76 11.26 -3.99
N ALA A 103 -11.07 11.52 -3.88
CA ALA A 103 -11.58 12.75 -3.28
C ALA A 103 -11.14 12.94 -1.82
N ARG A 104 -11.08 11.85 -1.03
CA ARG A 104 -10.56 11.89 0.33
C ARG A 104 -9.05 12.16 0.36
N ILE A 105 -8.29 11.55 -0.56
CA ILE A 105 -6.85 11.75 -0.70
C ILE A 105 -6.55 13.22 -1.03
N ASP A 106 -7.31 13.80 -1.95
CA ASP A 106 -7.15 15.19 -2.34
C ASP A 106 -7.49 16.15 -1.18
N ARG A 107 -8.52 15.83 -0.38
CA ARG A 107 -8.92 16.63 0.78
C ARG A 107 -7.93 16.58 1.94
N ASP A 108 -7.41 15.40 2.25
CA ASP A 108 -6.67 15.15 3.48
C ASP A 108 -5.16 15.03 3.29
N ASN A 109 -4.67 14.93 2.05
CA ASN A 109 -3.38 14.38 1.64
C ASN A 109 -3.25 12.85 1.79
N ILE A 110 -2.27 12.28 1.09
CA ILE A 110 -2.09 10.82 1.00
C ILE A 110 -1.75 10.17 2.34
N LEU A 111 -0.97 10.83 3.19
CA LEU A 111 -0.59 10.27 4.50
C LEU A 111 -1.82 10.17 5.41
N ARG A 112 -2.56 11.27 5.58
CA ARG A 112 -3.73 11.31 6.48
C ARG A 112 -4.88 10.47 5.95
N ALA A 113 -5.09 10.42 4.63
CA ALA A 113 -6.08 9.52 4.03
C ALA A 113 -5.75 8.04 4.29
N SER A 114 -4.46 7.67 4.23
CA SER A 114 -4.01 6.30 4.54
C SER A 114 -4.20 5.95 6.02
N LEU A 115 -3.77 6.83 6.93
CA LEU A 115 -3.95 6.64 8.38
C LEU A 115 -5.43 6.56 8.77
N TRP A 116 -6.29 7.35 8.10
CA TRP A 116 -7.73 7.27 8.29
C TRP A 116 -8.29 5.92 7.81
N ALA A 117 -7.84 5.40 6.67
CA ALA A 117 -8.28 4.10 6.16
C ALA A 117 -7.86 2.97 7.12
N LEU A 118 -6.61 2.97 7.61
CA LEU A 118 -6.12 1.99 8.59
C LEU A 118 -6.96 2.00 9.88
N SER A 119 -7.16 3.20 10.46
CA SER A 119 -8.03 3.37 11.65
C SER A 119 -9.44 2.85 11.41
N ARG A 120 -10.03 3.16 10.24
CA ARG A 120 -11.37 2.68 9.88
C ARG A 120 -11.43 1.18 9.69
N ALA A 121 -10.40 0.56 9.10
CA ALA A 121 -10.34 -0.88 8.94
C ALA A 121 -10.33 -1.59 10.31
N VAL A 122 -9.53 -1.09 11.26
CA VAL A 122 -9.51 -1.63 12.64
C VAL A 122 -10.87 -1.46 13.33
N LYS A 123 -11.46 -0.25 13.27
CA LYS A 123 -12.75 0.05 13.90
C LYS A 123 -13.92 -0.74 13.28
N ALA A 124 -13.75 -1.29 12.07
CA ALA A 124 -14.74 -2.08 11.36
C ALA A 124 -14.59 -3.60 11.58
N LEU A 125 -13.60 -4.04 12.36
CA LEU A 125 -13.44 -5.45 12.72
C LEU A 125 -14.69 -5.96 13.45
N PRO A 126 -15.14 -7.21 13.19
CA PRO A 126 -16.29 -7.80 13.89
C PRO A 126 -16.12 -7.91 15.41
N GLU A 127 -14.86 -8.02 15.87
CA GLU A 127 -14.49 -8.01 17.28
C GLU A 127 -13.43 -6.92 17.50
N ALA A 128 -13.63 -6.10 18.51
CA ALA A 128 -12.69 -5.02 18.83
C ALA A 128 -11.35 -5.59 19.34
N PRO A 129 -10.21 -5.32 18.69
CA PRO A 129 -8.93 -5.82 19.14
C PRO A 129 -8.47 -5.11 20.42
N ARG A 130 -7.71 -5.81 21.26
CA ARG A 130 -7.01 -5.20 22.40
C ARG A 130 -5.63 -4.66 22.02
N HIS A 131 -5.06 -5.16 20.93
CA HIS A 131 -3.79 -4.71 20.39
C HIS A 131 -3.78 -4.76 18.86
N VAL A 132 -3.17 -3.77 18.23
CA VAL A 132 -3.01 -3.67 16.78
C VAL A 132 -1.53 -3.45 16.44
N PHE A 133 -1.00 -4.31 15.57
CA PHE A 133 0.24 -4.05 14.85
C PHE A 133 -0.11 -3.37 13.51
N VAL A 134 0.54 -2.25 13.19
CA VAL A 134 0.33 -1.50 11.94
C VAL A 134 1.62 -1.45 11.14
N ASP A 135 1.57 -1.72 9.84
CA ASP A 135 2.75 -1.53 8.99
C ASP A 135 3.17 -0.06 8.90
N GLY A 136 4.47 0.17 8.88
CA GLY A 136 5.07 1.48 8.76
C GLY A 136 5.48 2.10 10.10
N ARG A 137 5.57 3.42 10.12
CA ARG A 137 6.18 4.19 11.22
C ARG A 137 5.18 4.92 12.11
N ASP A 138 3.96 5.09 11.61
CA ASP A 138 2.97 5.99 12.19
C ASP A 138 1.93 5.18 12.96
N ARG A 139 1.58 5.62 14.17
CA ARG A 139 0.46 5.06 14.92
C ARG A 139 -0.85 5.56 14.35
N ILE A 140 -1.91 4.78 14.51
CA ILE A 140 -3.26 5.12 14.04
C ILE A 140 -4.17 5.45 15.21
N ASP A 141 -5.22 6.22 14.93
CA ASP A 141 -6.24 6.61 15.91
C ASP A 141 -7.20 5.44 16.20
N VAL A 142 -6.95 4.69 17.26
CA VAL A 142 -7.74 3.53 17.71
C VAL A 142 -7.81 3.49 19.23
N ASP A 143 -8.88 2.88 19.77
CA ASP A 143 -9.17 2.86 21.22
C ASP A 143 -8.35 1.80 21.98
N CYS A 144 -7.51 1.05 21.29
CA CYS A 144 -6.70 -0.03 21.84
C CYS A 144 -5.19 0.27 21.73
N ASN A 145 -4.36 -0.62 22.28
CA ASN A 145 -2.92 -0.50 22.09
C ASN A 145 -2.58 -0.60 20.60
N CYS A 146 -1.72 0.31 20.13
CA CYS A 146 -1.28 0.38 18.75
C CYS A 146 0.23 0.50 18.70
N GLU A 147 0.86 -0.46 18.01
CA GLU A 147 2.28 -0.51 17.74
C GLU A 147 2.54 -0.44 16.23
N ALA A 148 3.33 0.54 15.81
CA ALA A 148 3.78 0.68 14.43
C ALA A 148 5.05 -0.16 14.20
N VAL A 149 5.10 -0.90 13.09
CA VAL A 149 6.20 -1.82 12.76
C VAL A 149 6.67 -1.54 11.34
N ILE A 150 7.88 -1.01 11.20
CA ILE A 150 8.47 -0.73 9.88
C ILE A 150 8.79 -2.06 9.18
N GLY A 151 8.21 -2.29 8.00
CA GLY A 151 8.34 -3.56 7.28
C GLY A 151 7.64 -4.70 8.01
N GLY A 152 6.51 -4.39 8.63
CA GLY A 152 5.71 -5.30 9.43
C GLY A 152 5.15 -6.46 8.62
N ASP A 153 4.88 -6.27 7.33
CA ASP A 153 4.43 -7.30 6.38
C ASP A 153 5.44 -8.46 6.24
N GLY A 154 6.74 -8.18 6.38
CA GLY A 154 7.80 -9.18 6.42
C GLY A 154 8.09 -9.78 7.80
N LEU A 155 7.49 -9.26 8.89
CA LEU A 155 7.87 -9.60 10.27
C LEU A 155 6.72 -10.20 11.10
N VAL A 156 5.52 -9.61 10.98
CA VAL A 156 4.32 -9.91 11.77
C VAL A 156 3.29 -10.56 10.87
N MET A 157 2.81 -11.73 11.27
CA MET A 157 1.98 -12.56 10.40
C MET A 157 0.58 -11.99 10.19
N SER A 158 0.01 -11.32 11.20
CA SER A 158 -1.25 -10.60 11.04
C SER A 158 -1.13 -9.39 10.10
N ILE A 159 0.01 -8.67 10.09
CA ILE A 159 0.26 -7.60 9.10
C ILE A 159 0.40 -8.20 7.71
N ALA A 160 1.17 -9.28 7.55
CA ALA A 160 1.29 -10.00 6.28
C ALA A 160 -0.07 -10.41 5.70
N ALA A 161 -0.96 -10.94 6.54
CA ALA A 161 -2.33 -11.27 6.14
C ALA A 161 -3.13 -10.01 5.71
N ALA A 162 -3.02 -8.91 6.46
CA ALA A 162 -3.65 -7.64 6.09
C ALA A 162 -3.14 -7.10 4.75
N SER A 163 -1.82 -7.19 4.49
CA SER A 163 -1.20 -6.79 3.21
C SER A 163 -1.83 -7.50 2.02
N ILE A 164 -2.08 -8.81 2.16
CA ILE A 164 -2.69 -9.64 1.11
C ILE A 164 -4.14 -9.22 0.88
N VAL A 165 -4.92 -9.03 1.96
CA VAL A 165 -6.31 -8.60 1.88
C VAL A 165 -6.43 -7.23 1.21
N ALA A 166 -5.61 -6.26 1.64
CA ALA A 166 -5.57 -4.93 1.05
C ALA A 166 -5.18 -4.96 -0.43
N LYS A 167 -4.13 -5.71 -0.78
CA LYS A 167 -3.60 -5.81 -2.14
C LYS A 167 -4.58 -6.47 -3.10
N VAL A 168 -5.13 -7.63 -2.75
CA VAL A 168 -6.09 -8.35 -3.60
C VAL A 168 -7.36 -7.52 -3.79
N THR A 169 -7.89 -6.94 -2.71
CA THR A 169 -9.09 -6.09 -2.79
C THR A 169 -8.84 -4.89 -3.70
N ARG A 170 -7.70 -4.20 -3.55
CA ARG A 170 -7.36 -3.07 -4.40
C ARG A 170 -7.20 -3.47 -5.86
N ASP A 171 -6.48 -4.55 -6.14
CA ASP A 171 -6.21 -4.97 -7.51
C ASP A 171 -7.51 -5.34 -8.24
N ARG A 172 -8.47 -5.98 -7.54
CA ARG A 172 -9.82 -6.24 -8.05
C ARG A 172 -10.60 -4.95 -8.33
N LEU A 173 -10.55 -3.95 -7.44
CA LEU A 173 -11.16 -2.64 -7.67
C LEU A 173 -10.58 -1.93 -8.89
N MET A 174 -9.26 -2.01 -9.10
CA MET A 174 -8.63 -1.40 -10.28
C MET A 174 -8.99 -2.14 -11.58
N CYS A 175 -9.20 -3.46 -11.54
CA CYS A 175 -9.73 -4.19 -12.69
C CYS A 175 -11.17 -3.77 -13.02
N ALA A 176 -12.01 -3.59 -12.00
CA ALA A 176 -13.37 -3.08 -12.21
C ALA A 176 -13.34 -1.66 -12.79
N LEU A 177 -12.49 -0.79 -12.24
CA LEU A 177 -12.32 0.58 -12.73
C LEU A 177 -11.86 0.64 -14.20
N ALA A 178 -11.10 -0.34 -14.68
CA ALA A 178 -10.71 -0.41 -16.09
C ALA A 178 -11.91 -0.55 -17.04
N GLN A 179 -13.01 -1.14 -16.57
CA GLN A 179 -14.24 -1.29 -17.34
C GLN A 179 -14.99 0.05 -17.43
N ASP A 180 -15.01 0.81 -16.33
CA ASP A 180 -15.65 2.13 -16.26
C ASP A 180 -14.83 3.24 -16.94
N CYS A 181 -13.51 3.07 -16.98
CA CYS A 181 -12.55 4.00 -17.59
C CYS A 181 -11.68 3.25 -18.62
N PRO A 182 -12.24 2.86 -19.78
CA PRO A 182 -11.49 2.14 -20.80
C PRO A 182 -10.38 3.01 -21.39
N GLY A 183 -9.29 2.35 -21.82
CA GLY A 183 -8.16 3.02 -22.49
C GLY A 183 -7.06 3.54 -21.57
N TYR A 184 -7.24 3.49 -20.24
CA TYR A 184 -6.20 3.85 -19.27
C TYR A 184 -5.25 2.70 -18.89
N GLY A 185 -5.66 1.43 -19.03
CA GLY A 185 -4.83 0.27 -18.68
C GLY A 185 -4.81 -0.10 -17.19
N PHE A 186 -5.81 0.34 -16.41
CA PHE A 186 -5.86 0.14 -14.95
C PHE A 186 -5.80 -1.33 -14.51
N GLU A 187 -6.29 -2.25 -15.34
CA GLU A 187 -6.23 -3.69 -15.12
C GLU A 187 -4.80 -4.23 -15.13
N GLN A 188 -3.85 -3.53 -15.77
CA GLN A 188 -2.44 -3.96 -15.86
C GLN A 188 -1.61 -3.31 -14.75
N HIS A 189 -1.52 -1.98 -14.76
CA HIS A 189 -0.63 -1.24 -13.87
C HIS A 189 -1.30 -0.72 -12.60
N LYS A 190 -2.58 -1.03 -12.36
CA LYS A 190 -3.31 -0.72 -11.11
C LYS A 190 -3.24 0.76 -10.70
N GLY A 191 -3.16 1.65 -11.70
CA GLY A 191 -3.05 3.10 -11.54
C GLY A 191 -1.65 3.63 -11.17
N TYR A 192 -0.61 2.79 -11.10
CA TYR A 192 0.77 3.25 -10.89
C TYR A 192 1.27 4.11 -12.07
N ALA A 193 2.23 5.00 -11.80
CA ALA A 193 2.83 5.91 -12.77
C ALA A 193 3.83 5.18 -13.67
N VAL A 194 3.33 4.32 -14.56
CA VAL A 194 4.12 3.65 -15.61
C VAL A 194 3.98 4.39 -16.93
N PRO A 195 4.92 4.22 -17.89
CA PRO A 195 4.88 4.92 -19.19
C PRO A 195 3.53 4.80 -19.90
N GLU A 196 2.90 3.62 -19.86
CA GLU A 196 1.61 3.33 -20.49
C GLU A 196 0.49 4.18 -19.87
N HIS A 197 0.49 4.31 -18.54
CA HIS A 197 -0.51 5.10 -17.82
C HIS A 197 -0.31 6.60 -18.08
N LEU A 198 0.94 7.07 -18.10
CA LEU A 198 1.25 8.47 -18.41
C LEU A 198 0.86 8.82 -19.84
N ALA A 199 1.11 7.93 -20.81
CA ALA A 199 0.67 8.10 -22.19
C ALA A 199 -0.85 8.12 -22.33
N ALA A 200 -1.56 7.25 -21.60
CA ALA A 200 -3.02 7.27 -21.58
C ALA A 200 -3.57 8.55 -20.95
N LEU A 201 -2.98 9.00 -19.84
CA LEU A 201 -3.31 10.24 -19.16
C LEU A 201 -3.06 11.47 -20.05
N ASP A 202 -1.98 11.48 -20.83
CA ASP A 202 -1.66 12.53 -21.79
C ASP A 202 -2.63 12.57 -22.99
N ARG A 203 -3.13 11.40 -23.43
CA ARG A 203 -4.07 11.25 -24.54
C ARG A 203 -5.52 11.54 -24.14
N LEU A 204 -5.96 11.04 -23.00
CA LEU A 204 -7.36 11.02 -22.56
C LEU A 204 -7.70 12.12 -21.56
N GLY A 205 -6.69 12.75 -20.94
CA GLY A 205 -6.87 13.62 -19.79
C GLY A 205 -7.10 12.83 -18.50
N PRO A 206 -7.22 13.50 -17.34
CA PRO A 206 -7.51 12.83 -16.08
C PRO A 206 -9.01 12.53 -15.92
N SER A 207 -9.34 11.30 -15.52
CA SER A 207 -10.68 10.91 -15.07
C SER A 207 -10.97 11.33 -13.61
N VAL A 208 -12.23 11.21 -13.18
CA VAL A 208 -12.65 11.46 -11.78
C VAL A 208 -11.99 10.54 -10.74
N HIS A 209 -11.39 9.44 -11.19
CA HIS A 209 -10.69 8.49 -10.32
C HIS A 209 -9.20 8.79 -10.17
N HIS A 210 -8.68 9.80 -10.88
CA HIS A 210 -7.32 10.29 -10.68
C HIS A 210 -7.24 11.20 -9.45
N ARG A 211 -6.09 11.15 -8.77
CA ARG A 211 -5.78 11.99 -7.60
C ARG A 211 -5.36 13.35 -8.10
N SER A 212 -6.27 14.32 -8.00
CA SER A 212 -6.18 15.57 -8.76
C SER A 212 -4.95 16.41 -8.41
N LEU A 213 -4.41 16.24 -7.20
CA LEU A 213 -3.26 16.99 -6.71
C LEU A 213 -1.90 16.32 -6.99
N PHE A 214 -1.87 15.14 -7.62
CA PHE A 214 -0.61 14.47 -7.95
C PHE A 214 0.01 15.14 -9.19
N ALA A 215 1.31 15.46 -9.14
CA ALA A 215 1.95 16.31 -10.14
C ALA A 215 1.71 15.88 -11.62
N PRO A 216 1.81 14.58 -12.00
CA PRO A 216 1.49 14.17 -13.38
C PRO A 216 0.02 14.39 -13.77
N VAL A 217 -0.90 14.26 -12.81
CA VAL A 217 -2.34 14.47 -13.02
C VAL A 217 -2.65 15.96 -13.18
N VAL A 218 -2.02 16.82 -12.37
CA VAL A 218 -2.13 18.28 -12.49
C VAL A 218 -1.64 18.74 -13.86
N ALA A 219 -0.48 18.24 -14.32
CA ALA A 219 0.08 18.58 -15.62
C ALA A 219 -0.86 18.18 -16.77
N ALA A 220 -1.38 16.94 -16.74
CA ALA A 220 -2.35 16.48 -17.73
C ALA A 220 -3.65 17.29 -17.71
N ARG A 221 -4.16 17.65 -16.52
CA ARG A 221 -5.35 18.49 -16.39
C ARG A 221 -5.15 19.85 -17.07
N ARG A 222 -4.02 20.51 -16.81
CA ARG A 222 -3.69 21.82 -17.41
C ARG A 222 -3.63 21.76 -18.94
N LYS A 223 -3.18 20.63 -19.51
CA LYS A 223 -3.14 20.40 -20.96
C LYS A 223 -4.54 20.24 -21.56
N HIS A 224 -5.40 19.46 -20.92
CA HIS A 224 -6.74 19.09 -21.44
C HIS A 224 -7.84 20.09 -21.11
N GLN A 225 -7.68 20.83 -20.02
CA GLN A 225 -8.59 21.88 -19.57
C GLN A 225 -7.75 23.13 -19.30
N PRO A 226 -7.30 23.84 -20.35
CA PRO A 226 -6.64 25.12 -20.17
C PRO A 226 -7.62 26.07 -19.47
N TRP A 227 -7.17 26.63 -18.34
CA TRP A 227 -7.97 27.56 -17.56
C TRP A 227 -8.30 28.79 -18.43
N THR A 228 -9.55 29.28 -18.34
CA THR A 228 -9.97 30.52 -18.99
C THR A 228 -9.26 31.75 -18.43
N GLU A 229 -8.76 31.66 -17.18
CA GLU A 229 -7.98 32.70 -16.51
C GLU A 229 -6.67 32.10 -15.98
N ALA A 230 -5.57 32.84 -16.13
CA ALA A 230 -4.27 32.41 -15.61
C ALA A 230 -4.33 32.35 -14.07
N PRO A 231 -3.76 31.33 -13.42
CA PRO A 231 -3.67 31.31 -11.97
C PRO A 231 -2.87 32.53 -11.51
N GLU A 232 -3.47 33.37 -10.66
CA GLU A 232 -2.73 34.49 -10.08
C GLU A 232 -1.56 33.95 -9.23
N PRO A 233 -0.36 34.51 -9.39
CA PRO A 233 0.79 34.10 -8.59
C PRO A 233 0.52 34.40 -7.10
N ASP A 234 0.89 33.44 -6.25
CA ASP A 234 0.81 33.61 -4.79
C ASP A 234 1.71 34.78 -4.37
N LEU A 235 1.11 35.76 -3.67
CA LEU A 235 1.79 36.93 -3.12
C LEU A 235 2.92 36.55 -2.15
N PHE A 236 2.91 35.33 -1.62
CA PHE A 236 3.90 34.77 -0.71
C PHE A 236 4.76 33.67 -1.34
N ALA A 237 4.68 33.43 -2.66
CA ALA A 237 5.65 32.58 -3.34
C ALA A 237 7.05 33.18 -3.13
N GLU A 238 8.02 32.36 -2.68
CA GLU A 238 9.37 32.82 -2.35
C GLU A 238 9.98 33.63 -3.51
N VAL A 239 10.05 34.95 -3.35
CA VAL A 239 10.79 35.84 -4.24
C VAL A 239 12.19 35.98 -3.68
N THR A 240 13.17 35.40 -4.35
CA THR A 240 14.59 35.65 -4.03
C THR A 240 14.90 37.10 -4.38
N VAL A 241 14.93 37.98 -3.37
CA VAL A 241 15.36 39.37 -3.54
C VAL A 241 16.88 39.39 -3.55
N VAL A 242 17.47 39.60 -4.73
CA VAL A 242 18.92 39.84 -4.86
C VAL A 242 19.18 41.31 -4.59
N THR A 243 19.74 41.64 -3.43
CA THR A 243 20.21 43.00 -3.13
C THR A 243 21.67 43.15 -3.56
N SER A 244 21.93 43.97 -4.57
CA SER A 244 23.29 44.40 -4.91
C SER A 244 23.67 45.61 -4.06
N THR A 245 24.52 45.41 -3.05
CA THR A 245 25.23 46.49 -2.37
C THR A 245 26.49 46.85 -3.15
N GLU A 246 26.47 47.95 -3.88
CA GLU A 246 27.69 48.62 -4.32
C GLU A 246 28.24 49.43 -3.14
N ILE A 247 29.37 49.00 -2.60
CA ILE A 247 30.15 49.79 -1.64
C ILE A 247 31.28 50.44 -2.45
N SER A 248 31.11 51.73 -2.76
CA SER A 248 32.19 52.57 -3.27
C SER A 248 32.99 53.11 -2.10
N LEU A 249 34.23 52.65 -1.95
CA LEU A 249 35.25 53.28 -1.11
C LEU A 249 36.16 54.08 -2.05
N GLU A 250 35.95 55.39 -2.11
CA GLU A 250 36.92 56.32 -2.71
C GLU A 250 38.11 56.48 -1.76
N ALA A 251 39.32 56.42 -2.33
CA ALA A 251 40.60 56.73 -1.69
C ALA A 251 41.26 57.90 -2.41
#